data_AF-A0A1G8GHB5-F1
#
_entry.id   AF-A0A1G8GHB5-F1
#
_cell.length_a   1.000
_cell.length_b   1.000
_cell.length_c   1.000
_cell.angle_alpha   90.00
_cell.angle_beta   90.00
_cell.angle_gamma   90.00
#
_symmetry.space_group_name_H-M   'P 1'
#
loop_
_entity.id
_entity.type
_entity.pdbx_description
1 polymer ?
#
loop_
_entity_poly.entity_id
_entity_poly.type
_entity_poly.pdbx_seq_one_letter_code
_entity_poly.pdbx_strand_id
1 'polypeptide(L)'
;MKIRHYLYWAKNLVNMLWWKLLFLFGVKRSALPIPEGMYCYSPDIEKNKAKKDFSTYYINPCKYYKTLGREYNGCSYLGIITDDMTFDDQCKMCGENYGDEDE
;
A
#
# COMPACT_ATOMS: atom_id res chain seq x y z
N MET A 1 -12.75 -8.33 -19.63
CA MET A 1 -12.21 -7.56 -18.49
C MET A 1 -11.20 -8.32 -17.60
N LYS A 2 -10.73 -9.53 -17.97
CA LYS A 2 -9.73 -10.28 -17.18
C LYS A 2 -8.28 -9.91 -17.54
N ILE A 3 -7.99 -9.69 -18.83
CA ILE A 3 -6.64 -9.36 -19.32
C ILE A 3 -6.07 -8.10 -18.66
N ARG A 4 -6.88 -7.04 -18.51
CA ARG A 4 -6.46 -5.81 -17.82
C ARG A 4 -6.05 -6.04 -16.37
N HIS A 5 -6.76 -6.90 -15.64
CA HIS A 5 -6.42 -7.25 -14.25
C HIS A 5 -5.12 -8.02 -14.18
N TYR A 6 -4.90 -9.00 -15.07
CA TYR A 6 -3.64 -9.72 -15.15
C TYR A 6 -2.46 -8.81 -15.50
N LEU A 7 -2.63 -7.88 -16.45
CA LEU A 7 -1.60 -6.89 -16.78
C LEU A 7 -1.29 -5.97 -15.61
N TYR A 8 -2.31 -5.54 -14.85
CA TYR A 8 -2.14 -4.74 -13.66
C TYR A 8 -1.32 -5.48 -12.59
N TRP A 9 -1.67 -6.73 -12.30
CA TRP A 9 -0.92 -7.57 -11.35
C TRP A 9 0.50 -7.85 -11.81
N ALA A 10 0.70 -8.20 -13.07
CA ALA A 10 2.02 -8.43 -13.65
C ALA A 10 2.90 -7.17 -13.53
N LYS A 11 2.35 -5.98 -13.84
CA LYS A 11 3.06 -4.71 -13.67
C LYS A 11 3.49 -4.47 -12.23
N ASN A 12 2.60 -4.72 -11.27
CA ASN A 12 2.92 -4.58 -9.85
C ASN A 12 3.97 -5.60 -9.40
N LEU A 13 3.87 -6.85 -9.85
CA LEU A 13 4.82 -7.91 -9.51
C LEU A 13 6.23 -7.57 -10.03
N VAL A 14 6.34 -7.13 -11.28
CA VAL A 14 7.61 -6.68 -11.85
C VAL A 14 8.18 -5.49 -11.06
N ASN A 15 7.34 -4.53 -10.68
CA ASN A 15 7.78 -3.40 -9.85
C ASN A 15 8.33 -3.86 -8.48
N MET A 16 7.65 -4.81 -7.85
CA MET A 16 8.07 -5.38 -6.57
C MET A 16 9.40 -6.12 -6.67
N LEU A 17 9.56 -6.98 -7.68
CA LEU A 17 10.80 -7.71 -7.91
C LEU A 17 11.97 -6.78 -8.22
N TRP A 18 11.72 -5.73 -9.00
CA TRP A 18 12.72 -4.70 -9.28
C TRP A 18 13.20 -3.99 -8.01
N TRP A 19 12.27 -3.53 -7.15
CA TRP A 19 12.64 -2.90 -5.89
C TRP A 19 13.36 -3.86 -4.95
N LYS A 20 12.92 -5.12 -4.85
CA LYS A 20 13.61 -6.16 -4.09
C LYS A 20 15.05 -6.34 -4.56
N LEU A 21 15.28 -6.36 -5.87
CA LEU A 21 16.61 -6.43 -6.46
C LEU A 21 17.46 -5.21 -6.09
N LEU A 22 16.92 -4.00 -6.23
CA LEU A 22 17.61 -2.76 -5.85
C LEU A 22 18.02 -2.76 -4.37
N PHE A 23 17.16 -3.25 -3.47
CA PHE A 23 17.49 -3.37 -2.05
C PHE A 23 18.64 -4.37 -1.78
N LEU A 24 18.73 -5.47 -2.54
CA LEU A 24 19.88 -6.38 -2.46
C LEU A 24 21.20 -5.71 -2.84
N PHE A 25 21.16 -4.69 -3.71
CA PHE A 25 22.31 -3.85 -4.07
C PHE A 25 22.49 -2.64 -3.13
N GLY A 26 21.78 -2.59 -2.00
CA GLY A 26 21.90 -1.51 -1.02
C GLY A 26 21.24 -0.19 -1.43
N VAL A 27 20.52 -0.16 -2.55
CA VAL A 27 19.77 1.03 -2.98
C VAL A 27 18.55 1.19 -2.08
N LYS A 28 18.54 2.28 -1.30
CA LYS A 28 17.40 2.65 -0.47
C LYS A 28 16.44 3.54 -1.26
N ARG A 29 15.15 3.28 -1.15
CA ARG A 29 14.12 4.15 -1.73
C ARG A 29 13.98 5.40 -0.87
N SER A 30 13.84 6.57 -1.50
CA SER A 30 13.65 7.81 -0.75
C SER A 30 12.41 7.71 0.13
N ALA A 31 12.60 7.99 1.42
CA ALA A 31 11.54 8.15 2.39
C ALA A 31 10.93 9.56 2.36
N LEU A 32 11.29 10.42 1.39
CA LEU A 32 10.76 11.78 1.31
C LEU A 32 9.76 11.90 0.16
N PRO A 33 8.61 12.58 0.37
CA PRO A 33 8.15 13.24 1.61
C PRO A 33 7.23 12.31 2.40
N ILE A 34 7.78 11.39 3.19
CA ILE A 34 6.96 10.49 4.00
C ILE A 34 6.96 11.04 5.42
N PRO A 35 5.81 11.54 5.89
CA PRO A 35 5.70 12.07 7.24
C PRO A 35 5.83 10.97 8.30
N GLU A 36 6.27 11.36 9.50
CA GLU A 36 6.50 10.47 10.64
C GLU A 36 5.17 9.95 11.23
N GLY A 37 5.07 8.65 11.55
CA GLY A 37 3.85 8.04 12.14
C GLY A 37 3.74 6.51 12.00
N MET A 38 2.84 5.87 12.77
CA MET A 38 2.74 4.39 12.91
C MET A 38 1.80 3.67 11.92
N TYR A 39 0.86 4.36 11.27
CA TYR A 39 -0.14 3.75 10.37
C TYR A 39 -0.42 4.63 9.14
N CYS A 40 -0.66 3.99 8.00
CA CYS A 40 -0.50 4.61 6.67
C CYS A 40 -1.70 4.38 5.74
N TYR A 41 -2.89 4.54 6.30
CA TYR A 41 -4.13 4.48 5.54
C TYR A 41 -5.07 5.62 5.96
N SER A 42 -5.72 6.27 5.00
CA SER A 42 -6.89 7.13 5.25
C SER A 42 -8.17 6.32 5.16
N PRO A 43 -9.22 6.78 5.83
CA PRO A 43 -10.57 6.41 5.48
C PRO A 43 -10.88 6.79 4.02
N ASP A 44 -11.40 5.86 3.23
CA ASP A 44 -12.00 6.20 1.93
C ASP A 44 -13.37 6.84 2.18
N ILE A 45 -13.40 8.18 2.29
CA ILE A 45 -14.60 8.95 2.69
C ILE A 45 -15.77 8.68 1.72
N GLU A 46 -15.50 8.56 0.43
CA GLU A 46 -16.54 8.37 -0.59
C GLU A 46 -17.14 6.97 -0.52
N LYS A 47 -16.30 5.92 -0.47
CA LYS A 47 -16.81 4.55 -0.32
C LYS A 47 -17.49 4.33 1.02
N ASN A 48 -16.96 4.92 2.09
CA ASN A 48 -17.58 4.82 3.41
C ASN A 48 -18.90 5.58 3.53
N LYS A 49 -19.12 6.64 2.72
CA LYS A 49 -20.44 7.30 2.62
C LYS A 49 -21.43 6.51 1.76
N ALA A 50 -20.94 5.82 0.74
CA ALA A 50 -21.76 5.03 -0.19
C ALA A 50 -22.05 3.60 0.29
N LYS A 51 -21.46 3.16 1.39
CA LYS A 51 -21.64 1.80 1.90
C LYS A 51 -23.08 1.57 2.37
N LYS A 52 -23.61 0.38 2.10
CA LYS A 52 -24.96 -0.03 2.49
C LYS A 52 -25.01 -0.74 3.84
N ASP A 53 -23.86 -1.19 4.33
CA ASP A 53 -23.72 -1.87 5.62
C ASP A 53 -22.77 -1.10 6.55
N PHE A 54 -22.96 -1.29 7.85
CA PHE A 54 -22.11 -0.69 8.88
C PHE A 54 -20.89 -1.57 9.23
N SER A 55 -20.87 -2.82 8.76
CA SER A 55 -19.82 -3.82 9.06
C SER A 55 -18.54 -3.62 8.28
N THR A 56 -18.59 -2.95 7.12
CA THR A 56 -17.45 -2.74 6.25
C THR A 56 -16.87 -1.34 6.43
N TYR A 57 -15.56 -1.24 6.57
CA TYR A 57 -14.83 0.03 6.60
C TYR A 57 -13.79 0.03 5.49
N TYR A 58 -13.89 0.98 4.57
CA TYR A 58 -12.99 1.10 3.44
C TYR A 58 -11.84 2.05 3.77
N ILE A 59 -10.63 1.63 3.42
CA ILE A 59 -9.43 2.44 3.58
C ILE A 59 -8.77 2.68 2.22
N ASN A 60 -8.05 3.79 2.11
CA ASN A 60 -7.08 3.99 1.03
C ASN A 60 -5.74 3.44 1.53
N PRO A 61 -5.24 2.34 0.95
CA PRO A 61 -3.96 1.79 1.36
C PRO A 61 -2.83 2.71 0.92
N CYS A 62 -1.70 2.62 1.60
CA CYS A 62 -0.45 3.29 1.26
C CYS A 62 -0.13 3.20 -0.26
N LYS A 63 0.36 4.29 -0.87
CA LYS A 63 0.77 4.31 -2.29
C LYS A 63 1.82 3.26 -2.65
N TYR A 64 2.60 2.79 -1.68
CA TYR A 64 3.61 1.74 -1.86
C TYR A 64 3.04 0.32 -1.77
N TYR A 65 1.83 0.16 -1.20
CA TYR A 65 1.09 -1.09 -1.22
C TYR A 65 0.67 -1.45 -2.65
N LYS A 66 0.74 -2.74 -2.98
CA LYS A 66 0.44 -3.31 -4.29
C LYS A 66 -0.28 -4.64 -4.12
N THR A 67 -1.47 -4.75 -4.68
CA THR A 67 -2.13 -6.05 -4.88
C THR A 67 -1.48 -6.76 -6.06
N LEU A 68 -1.05 -8.00 -5.84
CA LEU A 68 -0.35 -8.84 -6.83
C LEU A 68 -1.22 -10.01 -7.33
N GLY A 69 -2.45 -10.12 -6.80
CA GLY A 69 -3.49 -11.05 -7.26
C GLY A 69 -3.69 -12.24 -6.32
N ARG A 70 -4.93 -12.78 -6.35
CA ARG A 70 -5.50 -13.89 -5.54
C ARG A 70 -5.32 -13.82 -4.02
N GLU A 71 -4.09 -13.74 -3.55
CA GLU A 71 -3.71 -13.78 -2.14
C GLU A 71 -2.43 -12.97 -1.86
N TYR A 72 -1.65 -12.64 -2.90
CA TYR A 72 -0.38 -11.95 -2.71
C TYR A 72 -0.54 -10.43 -2.74
N ASN A 73 0.12 -9.81 -1.77
CA ASN A 73 0.26 -8.39 -1.59
C ASN A 73 1.74 -8.02 -1.50
N GLY A 74 2.06 -6.76 -1.72
CA GLY A 74 3.43 -6.30 -1.68
C GLY A 74 3.57 -4.86 -1.25
N CYS A 75 4.72 -4.55 -0.66
CA CYS A 75 5.10 -3.21 -0.25
C CYS A 75 6.34 -2.78 -1.03
N SER A 76 6.16 -1.99 -2.09
CA SER A 76 7.25 -1.60 -3.00
C SER A 76 8.30 -0.70 -2.35
N TYR A 77 7.99 -0.14 -1.18
CA TYR A 77 8.98 0.57 -0.37
C TYR A 77 9.89 -0.38 0.43
N LEU A 78 9.36 -1.50 0.91
CA LEU A 78 10.14 -2.48 1.67
C LEU A 78 10.75 -3.56 0.77
N GLY A 79 10.26 -3.69 -0.48
CA GLY A 79 10.64 -4.78 -1.39
C GLY A 79 10.11 -6.14 -0.96
N ILE A 80 9.06 -6.16 -0.12
CA ILE A 80 8.47 -7.37 0.46
C ILE A 80 7.22 -7.77 -0.32
N ILE A 81 7.11 -9.06 -0.63
CA ILE A 81 5.91 -9.72 -1.15
C ILE A 81 5.48 -10.72 -0.07
N THR A 82 4.19 -10.76 0.24
CA THR A 82 3.62 -11.65 1.26
C THR A 82 2.20 -12.08 0.86
N ASP A 83 1.72 -13.15 1.46
CA ASP A 83 0.35 -13.64 1.42
C ASP A 83 -0.48 -13.24 2.66
N ASP A 84 0.12 -12.47 3.58
CA ASP A 84 -0.58 -11.93 4.74
C ASP A 84 -1.70 -10.98 4.28
N MET A 85 -2.93 -11.35 4.68
CA MET A 85 -4.15 -10.62 4.35
C MET A 85 -4.24 -9.26 5.06
N THR A 86 -3.51 -9.07 6.16
CA THR A 86 -3.45 -7.83 6.94
C THR A 86 -2.26 -6.95 6.54
N PHE A 87 -1.59 -7.28 5.44
CA PHE A 87 -0.37 -6.60 5.03
C PHE A 87 -0.60 -5.21 4.44
N ASP A 88 -1.83 -4.88 4.05
CA ASP A 88 -2.23 -3.51 3.70
C ASP A 88 -1.99 -2.53 4.84
N ASP A 89 -2.28 -2.95 6.08
CA ASP A 89 -2.02 -2.17 7.29
C ASP A 89 -0.53 -2.18 7.70
N GLN A 90 0.23 -3.18 7.23
CA GLN A 90 1.65 -3.37 7.58
C GLN A 90 2.63 -2.76 6.57
N CYS A 91 2.20 -2.42 5.34
CA CYS A 91 2.98 -1.60 4.41
C CYS A 91 2.99 -0.13 4.87
N LYS A 92 3.59 0.09 6.04
CA LYS A 92 3.64 1.36 6.74
C LYS A 92 4.58 2.30 6.00
N MET A 93 4.03 3.29 5.28
CA MET A 93 4.57 4.64 5.13
C MET A 93 3.57 5.61 4.43
N CYS A 94 3.28 6.78 5.05
CA CYS A 94 2.30 7.86 4.71
C CYS A 94 0.85 7.65 5.22
N GLY A 95 0.22 8.45 6.09
CA GLY A 95 0.41 9.88 6.40
C GLY A 95 -0.90 10.67 6.20
N GLU A 96 -2.04 10.17 6.70
CA GLU A 96 -3.35 10.79 6.42
C GLU A 96 -4.19 11.14 7.65
N ASN A 97 -3.69 10.93 8.87
CA ASN A 97 -4.40 11.28 10.10
C ASN A 97 -3.42 11.91 11.10
N TYR A 98 -3.29 13.23 11.10
CA TYR A 98 -3.00 14.20 12.18
C TYR A 98 -2.88 15.56 11.45
N GLY A 99 -3.70 16.59 11.69
CA GLY A 99 -4.03 17.18 12.97
C GLY A 99 -2.88 18.10 13.35
N ASP A 100 -3.01 19.41 13.13
CA ASP A 100 -1.98 20.42 13.38
C ASP A 100 -1.41 20.30 14.79
N GLU A 101 -0.24 19.68 14.93
CA GLU A 101 0.61 19.78 16.12
C GLU A 101 1.97 20.34 15.68
N ASP A 102 1.92 21.56 15.12
CA ASP A 102 3.04 22.49 15.07
C ASP A 102 2.54 23.83 15.63
N GLU A 103 2.57 23.96 16.97
CA GLU A 103 3.06 25.12 17.75
C GLU A 103 2.83 24.94 19.27
#